data_AF-A0AA41BL18-F1
#
_entry.id   AF-A0AA41BL18-F1
#
_cell.length_a   1.000
_cell.length_b   1.000
_cell.length_c   1.000
_cell.angle_alpha   90.00
_cell.angle_beta   90.00
_cell.angle_gamma   90.00
#
_symmetry.space_group_name_H-M   'P 1'
#
loop_
_entity.id
_entity.type
_entity.pdbx_description
1 polymer ?
#
loop_
_entity_poly.entity_id
_entity_poly.type
_entity_poly.pdbx_seq_one_letter_code
_entity_poly.pdbx_strand_id
1 'polypeptide(L)'
;LNDVIDRGRVKEVYVMSEAKYRMLPDDINDWYVRGSDGQMVPFSAFSSSRWEYGSPRLERYNGYSAVEIVGEAAPGVSTGTAMDIMESLVKQLPNGFGLEWTAMSYQERLSGAQAPALYAISLLVVFLCLAALYESWSVPFSVMLVVPLGVIGALLATWMRGLENDV
;
A
#
# COMPACT_ATOMS: atom_id res chain seq x y z
N LEU A 1 -28.90 -3.02 28.00
CA LEU A 1 -28.89 -4.34 27.32
C LEU A 1 -27.64 -5.04 27.80
N ASN A 2 -27.79 -6.23 28.36
CA ASN A 2 -26.69 -6.97 28.96
C ASN A 2 -26.56 -8.33 28.28
N ASP A 3 -25.38 -8.93 28.39
CA ASP A 3 -25.10 -10.25 27.84
C ASP A 3 -25.89 -11.35 28.57
N VAL A 4 -26.17 -12.45 27.84
CA VAL A 4 -26.86 -13.63 28.37
C VAL A 4 -25.97 -14.85 28.29
N ILE A 5 -26.05 -15.74 29.28
CA ILE A 5 -25.35 -17.03 29.24
C ILE A 5 -26.27 -18.05 28.57
N ASP A 6 -25.90 -18.52 27.38
CA ASP A 6 -26.54 -19.64 26.69
C ASP A 6 -25.54 -20.81 26.62
N ARG A 7 -25.91 -21.96 27.21
CA ARG A 7 -25.09 -23.20 27.20
C ARG A 7 -23.63 -22.97 27.62
N GLY A 8 -23.42 -22.18 28.68
CA GLY A 8 -22.09 -21.92 29.25
C GLY A 8 -21.23 -20.93 28.45
N ARG A 9 -21.78 -20.29 27.41
CA ARG A 9 -21.10 -19.20 26.69
C ARG A 9 -21.86 -17.89 26.87
N VAL A 10 -21.12 -16.82 27.09
CA VAL A 10 -21.65 -15.47 27.08
C VAL A 10 -21.98 -15.09 25.63
N LYS A 11 -23.20 -14.59 25.42
CA LYS A 11 -23.70 -14.11 24.13
C LYS A 11 -24.21 -12.69 24.26
N GLU A 12 -23.88 -11.88 23.27
CA GLU A 12 -24.39 -10.53 23.14
C GLU A 12 -25.88 -10.53 22.79
N VAL A 13 -26.62 -9.59 23.38
CA VAL A 13 -28.05 -9.41 23.14
C VAL A 13 -28.27 -8.13 22.33
N TYR A 14 -28.75 -8.29 21.11
CA TYR A 14 -29.11 -7.20 20.22
C TYR A 14 -30.61 -6.96 20.26
N VAL A 15 -31.02 -5.69 20.42
CA VAL A 15 -32.40 -5.24 20.19
C VAL A 15 -32.38 -4.28 19.02
N MET A 16 -33.15 -4.63 17.99
CA MET A 16 -33.30 -3.84 16.77
C MET A 16 -34.76 -3.94 16.31
N SER A 17 -35.27 -2.86 15.71
CA SER A 17 -36.60 -2.89 15.09
C SER A 17 -36.65 -3.89 13.94
N GLU A 18 -37.83 -4.49 13.74
CA GLU A 18 -38.09 -5.39 12.62
C GLU A 18 -37.85 -4.67 11.28
N ALA A 19 -37.36 -5.41 10.27
CA ALA A 19 -36.88 -4.82 9.03
C ALA A 19 -37.89 -3.87 8.35
N LYS A 20 -39.19 -4.22 8.39
CA LYS A 20 -40.27 -3.45 7.75
C LYS A 20 -40.48 -2.03 8.29
N TYR A 21 -39.90 -1.67 9.44
CA TYR A 21 -40.02 -0.35 10.06
C TYR A 21 -38.74 0.49 9.95
N ARG A 22 -37.81 0.11 9.04
CA ARG A 22 -36.50 0.75 8.86
C ARG A 22 -35.92 0.61 7.44
N MET A 23 -36.77 0.46 6.44
CA MET A 23 -36.36 0.31 5.03
C MET A 23 -36.24 1.67 4.32
N LEU A 24 -37.13 2.60 4.65
CA LEU A 24 -37.27 3.88 3.96
C LEU A 24 -37.06 5.05 4.92
N PRO A 25 -36.65 6.23 4.41
CA PRO A 25 -36.55 7.42 5.24
C PRO A 25 -37.86 7.80 5.94
N ASP A 26 -39.01 7.54 5.29
CA ASP A 26 -40.34 7.87 5.83
C ASP A 26 -40.72 7.00 7.05
N ASP A 27 -40.11 5.82 7.19
CA ASP A 27 -40.37 4.91 8.31
C ASP A 27 -40.02 5.56 9.66
N ILE A 28 -39.16 6.59 9.69
CA ILE A 28 -38.80 7.33 10.91
C ILE A 28 -40.02 8.03 11.55
N ASN A 29 -41.05 8.32 10.75
CA ASN A 29 -42.26 9.00 11.23
C ASN A 29 -43.11 8.09 12.14
N ASP A 30 -42.95 6.78 12.03
CA ASP A 30 -43.64 5.79 12.87
C ASP A 30 -42.95 5.59 14.23
N TRP A 31 -41.82 6.27 14.46
CA TRP A 31 -41.05 6.18 15.70
C TRP A 31 -41.44 7.31 16.65
N TYR A 32 -41.80 6.91 17.87
CA TYR A 32 -42.22 7.83 18.93
C TYR A 32 -41.27 7.73 20.12
N VAL A 33 -40.91 8.88 20.67
CA VAL A 33 -40.16 8.99 21.92
C VAL A 33 -41.05 9.58 23.00
N ARG A 34 -40.83 9.16 24.24
CA ARG A 34 -41.60 9.67 25.38
C ARG A 34 -41.03 11.01 25.83
N GLY A 35 -41.85 12.05 25.81
CA GLY A 35 -41.54 13.38 26.36
C GLY A 35 -41.46 13.36 27.89
N SER A 36 -40.93 14.44 28.47
CA SER A 36 -40.84 14.61 29.93
C SER A 36 -42.20 14.66 30.64
N ASP A 37 -43.24 15.03 29.90
CA ASP A 37 -44.64 15.03 30.32
C ASP A 37 -45.34 13.67 30.14
N GLY A 38 -44.59 12.65 29.69
CA GLY A 38 -45.10 11.30 29.48
C GLY A 38 -45.83 11.09 28.15
N GLN A 39 -46.01 12.13 27.33
CA GLN A 39 -46.64 12.02 26.02
C GLN A 39 -45.71 11.37 25.00
N MET A 40 -46.28 10.69 24.01
CA MET A 40 -45.51 10.11 22.90
C MET A 40 -45.40 11.16 21.79
N VAL A 41 -44.18 11.52 21.43
CA VAL A 41 -43.88 12.55 20.42
C VAL A 41 -43.19 11.90 19.22
N PRO A 42 -43.69 12.08 17.98
CA PRO A 42 -43.06 11.52 16.79
C PRO A 42 -41.76 12.25 16.46
N PHE A 43 -40.79 11.56 15.84
CA PHE A 43 -39.51 12.14 15.44
C PHE A 43 -39.63 13.34 14.49
N SER A 44 -40.65 13.37 13.63
CA SER A 44 -40.93 14.49 12.72
C SER A 44 -41.29 15.80 13.42
N ALA A 45 -41.70 15.77 14.70
CA ALA A 45 -42.04 16.98 15.44
C ALA A 45 -40.81 17.82 15.84
N PHE A 46 -39.61 17.25 15.85
CA PHE A 46 -38.39 17.90 16.33
C PHE A 46 -37.13 17.61 15.49
N SER A 47 -37.23 16.86 14.39
CA SER A 47 -36.11 16.56 13.50
C SER A 47 -36.49 16.70 12.03
N SER A 48 -35.49 16.87 11.15
CA SER A 48 -35.68 16.94 9.70
C SER A 48 -34.60 16.12 9.00
N SER A 49 -34.95 15.54 7.84
CA SER A 49 -34.04 14.73 7.02
C SER A 49 -33.68 15.47 5.73
N ARG A 50 -32.45 15.24 5.25
CA ARG A 50 -31.98 15.70 3.94
C ARG A 50 -30.98 14.70 3.38
N TRP A 51 -30.90 14.63 2.06
CA TRP A 51 -29.86 13.86 1.39
C TRP A 51 -28.56 14.66 1.35
N GLU A 52 -27.46 14.00 1.68
CA GLU A 52 -26.11 14.55 1.56
C GLU A 52 -25.16 13.52 0.97
N TYR A 53 -24.08 14.00 0.36
CA TYR A 53 -23.00 13.15 -0.13
C TYR A 53 -21.97 12.98 0.97
N GLY A 54 -21.63 11.73 1.27
CA GLY A 54 -20.55 11.37 2.19
C GLY A 54 -19.79 10.17 1.66
N SER A 55 -18.48 10.10 1.95
CA SER A 55 -17.71 8.91 1.61
C SER A 55 -18.12 7.75 2.53
N PRO A 56 -18.50 6.58 1.98
CA PRO A 56 -18.82 5.41 2.81
C PRO A 56 -17.58 4.85 3.52
N ARG A 57 -16.38 5.23 3.06
CA ARG A 57 -15.10 4.82 3.63
C ARG A 57 -14.15 6.01 3.70
N LEU A 58 -13.58 6.24 4.86
CA LEU A 58 -12.50 7.21 5.06
C LEU A 58 -11.20 6.42 5.23
N GLU A 59 -10.35 6.50 4.21
CA GLU A 59 -9.02 5.88 4.25
C GLU A 59 -7.99 6.86 4.78
N ARG A 60 -7.06 6.34 5.58
CA ARG A 60 -5.98 7.12 6.17
C ARG A 60 -4.69 6.34 6.08
N TYR A 61 -3.62 7.04 5.72
CA TYR A 61 -2.27 6.50 5.69
C TYR A 61 -1.38 7.38 6.57
N ASN A 62 -0.65 6.77 7.50
CA ASN A 62 0.19 7.47 8.49
C ASN A 62 -0.50 8.64 9.22
N GLY A 63 -1.81 8.50 9.49
CA GLY A 63 -2.62 9.51 10.19
C GLY A 63 -3.20 10.61 9.28
N TYR A 64 -2.73 10.72 8.03
CA TYR A 64 -3.27 11.66 7.04
C TYR A 64 -4.44 11.05 6.27
N SER A 65 -5.36 11.90 5.79
CA SER A 65 -6.40 11.45 4.85
C SER A 65 -5.73 11.05 3.55
N ALA A 66 -5.95 9.81 3.11
CA ALA A 66 -5.28 9.26 1.95
C ALA A 66 -6.28 8.45 1.11
N VAL A 67 -5.90 8.18 -0.13
CA VAL A 67 -6.64 7.29 -1.04
C VAL A 67 -5.66 6.23 -1.50
N GLU A 68 -6.05 4.97 -1.38
CA GLU A 68 -5.26 3.87 -1.91
C GLU A 68 -5.38 3.80 -3.44
N ILE A 69 -4.24 3.83 -4.13
CA ILE A 69 -4.17 3.63 -5.59
C ILE A 69 -3.35 2.38 -5.84
N VAL A 70 -3.97 1.41 -6.50
CA VAL A 70 -3.33 0.15 -6.88
C VAL A 70 -3.25 0.08 -8.40
N GLY A 71 -2.11 -0.35 -8.92
CA GLY A 71 -1.87 -0.52 -10.34
C GLY A 71 -0.66 -1.41 -10.59
N GLU A 72 -0.52 -1.82 -11.84
CA GLU A 72 0.60 -2.61 -12.33
C GLU A 72 1.33 -1.85 -13.44
N ALA A 73 2.61 -2.20 -13.66
CA ALA A 73 3.35 -1.65 -14.78
C ALA A 73 2.77 -2.15 -16.10
N ALA A 74 2.82 -1.32 -17.14
CA ALA A 74 2.43 -1.72 -18.48
C ALA A 74 3.35 -2.86 -18.99
N PRO A 75 2.86 -3.77 -19.86
CA PRO A 75 3.69 -4.84 -20.40
C PRO A 75 4.99 -4.33 -21.04
N GLY A 76 6.13 -4.89 -20.64
CA GLY A 76 7.46 -4.49 -21.13
C GLY A 76 8.07 -3.26 -20.45
N VAL A 77 7.45 -2.74 -19.39
CA VAL A 77 7.97 -1.64 -18.57
C VAL A 77 8.28 -2.17 -17.17
N SER A 78 9.43 -1.79 -16.60
CA SER A 78 9.77 -2.20 -15.23
C SER A 78 8.89 -1.50 -14.19
N THR A 79 8.68 -2.17 -13.06
CA THR A 79 7.98 -1.65 -11.88
C THR A 79 8.60 -0.35 -11.36
N GLY A 80 9.93 -0.27 -11.27
CA GLY A 80 10.63 0.97 -10.92
C GLY A 80 10.34 2.14 -11.86
N THR A 81 10.23 1.89 -13.18
CA THR A 81 9.86 2.95 -14.15
C THR A 81 8.42 3.41 -13.93
N ALA A 82 7.49 2.48 -13.64
CA ALA A 82 6.11 2.84 -13.33
C ALA A 82 6.02 3.68 -12.04
N MET A 83 6.84 3.37 -11.03
CA MET A 83 6.92 4.16 -9.80
C MET A 83 7.44 5.58 -10.06
N ASP A 84 8.50 5.73 -10.85
CA ASP A 84 9.03 7.05 -11.22
C ASP A 84 8.00 7.89 -11.99
N ILE A 85 7.22 7.26 -12.87
CA ILE A 85 6.14 7.93 -13.60
C ILE A 85 5.05 8.38 -12.63
N MET A 86 4.61 7.53 -11.70
CA MET A 86 3.60 7.90 -10.70
C MET A 86 4.04 9.09 -9.84
N GLU A 87 5.31 9.15 -9.46
CA GLU A 87 5.88 10.31 -8.78
C GLU A 87 5.85 11.56 -9.65
N SER A 88 6.13 11.43 -10.95
CA SER A 88 6.05 12.56 -11.89
C SER A 88 4.62 13.07 -12.08
N LEU A 89 3.62 12.18 -12.01
CA LEU A 89 2.20 12.54 -12.11
C LEU A 89 1.73 13.23 -10.83
N VAL A 90 2.11 12.74 -9.66
CA VAL A 90 1.74 13.38 -8.39
C VAL A 90 2.36 14.77 -8.25
N LYS A 91 3.56 15.00 -8.81
CA LYS A 91 4.16 16.35 -8.88
C LYS A 91 3.33 17.37 -9.68
N GLN A 92 2.39 16.92 -10.52
CA GLN A 92 1.48 17.80 -11.27
C GLN A 92 0.22 18.15 -10.49
N LEU A 93 -0.04 17.49 -9.36
CA LEU A 93 -1.18 17.80 -8.50
C LEU A 93 -0.97 19.12 -7.75
N PRO A 94 -2.06 19.77 -7.29
CA PRO A 94 -1.95 20.95 -6.44
C PRO A 94 -1.08 20.73 -5.20
N ASN A 95 -0.49 21.79 -4.68
CA ASN A 95 0.27 21.72 -3.43
C ASN A 95 -0.62 21.19 -2.29
N GLY A 96 -0.07 20.27 -1.49
CA GLY A 96 -0.78 19.63 -0.37
C GLY A 96 -1.05 18.14 -0.58
N PHE A 97 -0.85 17.62 -1.79
CA PHE A 97 -0.84 16.17 -2.05
C PHE A 97 0.58 15.62 -1.92
N GLY A 98 0.71 14.53 -1.17
CA GLY A 98 1.92 13.73 -1.08
C GLY A 98 1.68 12.35 -1.68
N LEU A 99 2.76 11.68 -2.06
CA LEU A 99 2.75 10.28 -2.41
C LEU A 99 3.63 9.52 -1.42
N GLU A 100 3.12 8.39 -0.96
CA GLU A 100 3.86 7.48 -0.12
C GLU A 100 3.65 6.06 -0.62
N TRP A 101 4.74 5.31 -0.75
CA TRP A 101 4.71 3.92 -1.19
C TRP A 101 4.45 3.00 0.00
N THR A 102 3.71 1.93 -0.21
CA THR A 102 3.41 0.91 0.80
C THR A 102 3.76 -0.49 0.30
N ALA A 103 3.83 -1.46 1.22
CA ALA A 103 4.01 -2.88 0.94
C ALA A 103 5.16 -3.20 -0.05
N MET A 104 4.85 -3.84 -1.18
CA MET A 104 5.83 -4.30 -2.16
C MET A 104 6.60 -3.14 -2.80
N SER A 105 5.91 -2.08 -3.22
CA SER A 105 6.56 -0.90 -3.81
C SER A 105 7.47 -0.19 -2.81
N TYR A 106 7.12 -0.19 -1.52
CA TYR A 106 8.00 0.34 -0.49
C TYR A 106 9.29 -0.48 -0.34
N GLN A 107 9.16 -1.81 -0.35
CA GLN A 107 10.32 -2.71 -0.29
C GLN A 107 11.21 -2.57 -1.52
N GLU A 108 10.63 -2.53 -2.71
CA GLU A 108 11.34 -2.33 -3.98
C GLU A 108 12.18 -1.05 -3.94
N ARG A 109 11.61 0.04 -3.40
CA ARG A 109 12.35 1.31 -3.27
C ARG A 109 13.50 1.23 -2.26
N LEU A 110 13.34 0.47 -1.19
CA LEU A 110 14.40 0.29 -0.19
C LEU A 110 15.49 -0.67 -0.66
N SER A 111 15.14 -1.79 -1.29
CA SER A 111 16.07 -2.83 -1.73
C SER A 111 16.84 -2.41 -2.98
N GLY A 112 16.20 -1.71 -3.91
CA GLY A 112 16.82 -1.28 -5.18
C GLY A 112 18.08 -0.44 -5.00
N ALA A 113 18.22 0.29 -3.88
CA ALA A 113 19.39 1.10 -3.59
C ALA A 113 20.60 0.33 -3.05
N GLN A 114 20.43 -0.91 -2.55
CA GLN A 114 21.49 -1.63 -1.84
C GLN A 114 22.35 -2.52 -2.73
N ALA A 115 21.79 -3.05 -3.83
CA ALA A 115 22.48 -3.97 -4.71
C ALA A 115 23.83 -3.42 -5.25
N PRO A 116 23.92 -2.16 -5.76
CA PRO A 116 25.19 -1.63 -6.26
C PRO A 116 26.28 -1.52 -5.19
N ALA A 117 25.91 -1.14 -3.96
CA ALA A 117 26.85 -1.02 -2.85
C ALA A 117 27.40 -2.38 -2.43
N LEU A 118 26.54 -3.40 -2.36
CA LEU A 118 26.95 -4.77 -2.04
C LEU A 118 27.91 -5.34 -3.09
N TYR A 119 27.63 -5.13 -4.38
CA TYR A 119 28.53 -5.55 -5.46
C TYR A 119 29.88 -4.82 -5.37
N ALA A 120 29.89 -3.51 -5.11
CA ALA A 120 31.13 -2.76 -4.97
C ALA A 120 32.01 -3.29 -3.83
N ILE A 121 31.41 -3.56 -2.67
CA ILE A 121 32.12 -4.14 -1.51
C ILE A 121 32.63 -5.54 -1.83
N SER A 122 31.80 -6.38 -2.45
CA SER A 122 32.18 -7.74 -2.85
C SER A 122 33.37 -7.73 -3.82
N LEU A 123 33.32 -6.90 -4.86
CA LEU A 123 34.39 -6.74 -5.84
C LEU A 123 35.69 -6.25 -5.20
N LEU A 124 35.59 -5.33 -4.23
CA LEU A 124 36.75 -4.86 -3.46
C LEU A 124 37.37 -5.99 -2.65
N VAL A 125 36.57 -6.77 -1.93
CA VAL A 125 37.06 -7.89 -1.12
C VAL A 125 37.72 -8.96 -2.01
N VAL A 126 37.10 -9.33 -3.14
CA VAL A 126 37.68 -10.26 -4.12
C VAL A 126 39.02 -9.74 -4.65
N PHE A 127 39.08 -8.45 -5.00
CA PHE A 127 40.31 -7.81 -5.44
C PHE A 127 41.42 -7.90 -4.39
N LEU A 128 41.12 -7.59 -3.12
CA LEU A 128 42.09 -7.66 -2.02
C LEU A 128 42.56 -9.10 -1.75
N CYS A 129 41.66 -10.09 -1.79
CA CYS A 129 42.01 -11.50 -1.62
C CYS A 129 42.96 -11.99 -2.73
N LEU A 130 42.68 -11.62 -3.99
CA LEU A 130 43.56 -11.97 -5.11
C LEU A 130 44.90 -11.23 -5.02
N ALA A 131 44.90 -9.96 -4.60
CA ALA A 131 46.13 -9.19 -4.43
C ALA A 131 47.04 -9.80 -3.37
N ALA A 132 46.46 -10.25 -2.26
CA ALA A 132 47.18 -10.95 -1.21
C ALA A 132 47.70 -12.34 -1.66
N LEU A 133 46.90 -13.09 -2.43
CA LEU A 133 47.28 -14.43 -2.91
C LEU A 133 48.43 -14.39 -3.93
N TYR A 134 48.39 -13.46 -4.88
CA TYR A 134 49.41 -13.31 -5.92
C TYR A 134 50.55 -12.38 -5.53
N GLU A 135 50.51 -11.82 -4.31
CA GLU A 135 51.46 -10.83 -3.80
C GLU A 135 51.67 -9.64 -4.79
N SER A 136 50.62 -9.32 -5.56
CA SER A 136 50.71 -8.40 -6.70
C SER A 136 49.39 -7.68 -6.91
N TRP A 137 49.47 -6.38 -7.17
CA TRP A 137 48.31 -5.52 -7.46
C TRP A 137 47.88 -5.58 -8.92
N SER A 138 48.78 -5.99 -9.82
CA SER A 138 48.52 -5.99 -11.27
C SER A 138 47.77 -7.23 -11.74
N VAL A 139 48.01 -8.39 -11.10
CA VAL A 139 47.35 -9.66 -11.47
C VAL A 139 45.83 -9.62 -11.21
N PRO A 140 45.34 -9.16 -10.05
CA PRO A 140 43.91 -9.03 -9.77
C PRO A 140 43.21 -8.07 -10.73
N PHE A 141 43.85 -6.97 -11.11
CA PHE A 141 43.27 -6.01 -12.06
C PHE A 141 42.97 -6.66 -13.41
N SER A 142 43.90 -7.49 -13.92
CA SER A 142 43.70 -8.27 -15.16
C SER A 142 42.53 -9.26 -15.06
N VAL A 143 42.35 -9.88 -13.89
CA VAL A 143 41.22 -10.80 -13.64
C VAL A 143 39.89 -10.05 -13.59
N MET A 144 39.86 -8.85 -12.99
CA MET A 144 38.65 -8.04 -12.88
C MET A 144 38.13 -7.55 -14.25
N LEU A 145 39.01 -7.39 -15.25
CA LEU A 145 38.61 -7.02 -16.62
C LEU A 145 37.75 -8.09 -17.32
N VAL A 146 37.73 -9.33 -16.82
CA VAL A 146 36.84 -10.38 -17.34
C VAL A 146 35.39 -10.18 -16.88
N VAL A 147 35.17 -9.55 -15.73
CA VAL A 147 33.83 -9.39 -15.12
C VAL A 147 32.87 -8.59 -16.02
N PRO A 148 33.25 -7.42 -16.59
CA PRO A 148 32.38 -6.69 -17.53
C PRO A 148 32.01 -7.51 -18.77
N LEU A 149 32.92 -8.36 -19.25
CA LEU A 149 32.66 -9.22 -20.41
C LEU A 149 31.56 -10.26 -20.09
N GLY A 150 31.60 -10.82 -18.88
CA GLY A 150 30.57 -11.73 -18.39
C GLY A 150 29.21 -11.04 -18.21
N VAL A 151 29.20 -9.84 -17.63
CA VAL A 151 27.97 -9.04 -17.46
C VAL A 151 27.34 -8.70 -18.80
N ILE A 152 28.13 -8.24 -19.79
CA ILE A 152 27.63 -7.94 -21.14
C ILE A 152 27.03 -9.19 -21.79
N GLY A 153 27.69 -10.34 -21.66
CA GLY A 153 27.18 -11.60 -22.20
C GLY A 153 25.84 -12.02 -21.57
N ALA A 154 25.73 -11.90 -20.24
CA ALA A 154 24.50 -12.18 -19.51
C ALA A 154 23.36 -11.24 -19.92
N LEU A 155 23.62 -9.92 -19.96
CA LEU A 155 22.64 -8.90 -20.36
C LEU A 155 22.19 -9.06 -21.82
N LEU A 156 23.11 -9.39 -22.73
CA LEU A 156 22.75 -9.68 -24.13
C LEU A 156 21.86 -10.93 -24.23
N ALA A 157 22.18 -11.98 -23.48
CA ALA A 157 21.41 -13.22 -23.49
C ALA A 157 20.00 -13.05 -22.89
N THR A 158 19.86 -12.27 -21.81
CA THR A 158 18.55 -11.96 -21.20
C THR A 158 17.73 -11.04 -22.10
N TRP A 159 18.36 -10.01 -22.68
CA TRP A 159 17.72 -9.09 -23.61
C TRP A 159 17.21 -9.80 -24.88
N MET A 160 18.02 -10.68 -25.48
CA MET A 160 17.59 -11.48 -26.65
C MET A 160 16.45 -12.45 -26.33
N ARG A 161 16.31 -12.88 -25.07
CA ARG A 161 15.22 -13.76 -24.61
C ARG A 161 14.00 -13.00 -24.10
N GLY A 162 14.04 -11.67 -24.01
CA GLY A 162 12.96 -10.85 -23.44
C GLY A 162 12.71 -11.14 -21.96
N LEU A 163 13.73 -11.61 -21.23
CA LEU A 163 13.63 -11.86 -19.80
C LEU A 163 13.86 -10.55 -19.03
N GLU A 164 13.05 -10.32 -18.01
CA GLU A 164 13.20 -9.19 -17.12
C GLU A 164 14.48 -9.35 -16.29
N ASN A 165 15.16 -8.23 -16.05
CA ASN A 165 16.32 -8.21 -15.18
C ASN A 165 15.84 -8.12 -13.73
N ASP A 166 15.43 -9.27 -13.20
CA ASP A 166 14.97 -9.39 -11.82
C ASP A 166 16.17 -9.63 -10.89
N VAL A 167 16.37 -8.72 -9.93
CA VAL A 167 17.41 -8.74 -8.88
C VAL A 167 16.79 -8.39 -7.55
#